data_AF-A0A7S1S4L2-F1
#
_entry.id   AF-A0A7S1S4L2-F1
#
_cell.length_a   1.000
_cell.length_b   1.000
_cell.length_c   1.000
_cell.angle_alpha   90.00
_cell.angle_beta   90.00
_cell.angle_gamma   90.00
#
_symmetry.space_group_name_H-M   'P 1'
#
loop_
_entity.id
_entity.type
_entity.pdbx_description
1 polymer ?
#
loop_
_entity_poly.entity_id
_entity_poly.type
_entity_poly.pdbx_seq_one_letter_code
_entity_poly.pdbx_strand_id
1 'polypeptide(L)'
;RKATFDALKDTLDEISVKSILDFRSSGAGVPAAEAVATAATCAIANIDDTVPLSIHALDPDKPWPEALQVLGKPGHFINSLRRFPYVADSGGVPEDNIVAARHYLTMSQMQNGIDLHPAVCGLQRWVATAISYWEEHVLGVSP
;
A
#
# COMPACT_ATOMS: atom_id res chain seq x y z
N ARG A 1 1.71 -17.34 7.24
CA ARG A 1 0.28 -17.20 6.87
C ARG A 1 -0.59 -16.62 7.99
N LYS A 2 -0.85 -17.32 9.11
CA LYS A 2 -1.64 -16.71 10.21
C LYS A 2 -0.94 -15.47 10.79
N ALA A 3 0.37 -15.57 11.02
CA ALA A 3 1.17 -14.46 11.55
C ALA A 3 1.19 -13.22 10.64
N THR A 4 1.30 -13.39 9.33
CA THR A 4 1.29 -12.30 8.33
C THR A 4 -0.10 -11.70 8.14
N PHE A 5 -1.16 -12.50 8.25
CA PHE A 5 -2.54 -12.01 8.30
C PHE A 5 -2.82 -11.18 9.56
N ASP A 6 -2.41 -11.67 10.72
CA ASP A 6 -2.57 -10.97 12.00
C ASP A 6 -1.75 -9.66 11.98
N ALA A 7 -0.52 -9.69 11.46
CA ALA A 7 0.29 -8.48 11.26
C ALA A 7 -0.34 -7.46 10.30
N LEU A 8 -1.03 -7.91 9.24
CA LEU A 8 -1.80 -7.02 8.34
C LEU A 8 -2.94 -6.32 9.07
N LYS A 9 -3.62 -7.02 9.99
CA LYS A 9 -4.67 -6.43 10.83
C LYS A 9 -4.09 -5.44 11.83
N ASP A 10 -3.03 -5.83 12.53
CA ASP A 10 -2.38 -4.99 13.53
C ASP A 10 -1.88 -3.67 12.92
N THR A 11 -1.21 -3.74 11.76
CA THR A 11 -0.74 -2.54 11.05
C THR A 11 -1.88 -1.68 10.54
N LEU A 12 -3.02 -2.26 10.16
CA LEU A 12 -4.19 -1.51 9.71
C LEU A 12 -4.89 -0.77 10.86
N ASP A 13 -4.93 -1.34 12.06
CA ASP A 13 -5.53 -0.70 13.25
C ASP A 13 -4.78 0.57 13.68
N GLU A 14 -3.51 0.69 13.29
CA GLU A 14 -2.70 1.89 13.50
C GLU A 14 -2.98 3.00 12.46
N ILE A 15 -3.72 2.71 11.38
CA ILE A 15 -4.01 3.65 10.29
C ILE A 15 -5.44 4.18 10.45
N SER A 16 -5.56 5.47 10.74
CA SER A 16 -6.85 6.15 10.90
C SER A 16 -7.21 7.00 9.67
N VAL A 17 -8.52 7.27 9.48
CA VAL A 17 -8.98 8.23 8.46
C VAL A 17 -8.30 9.59 8.62
N LYS A 18 -8.18 10.07 9.87
CA LYS A 18 -7.53 11.35 10.17
C LYS A 18 -6.07 11.34 9.75
N SER A 19 -5.32 10.31 10.10
CA SER A 19 -3.88 10.22 9.79
C SER A 19 -3.63 10.14 8.28
N ILE A 20 -4.54 9.56 7.49
CA ILE A 20 -4.50 9.58 6.02
C ILE A 20 -4.76 10.99 5.46
N LEU A 21 -5.73 11.73 5.99
CA LEU A 21 -6.02 13.11 5.57
C LEU A 21 -4.88 14.08 5.91
N ASP A 22 -4.31 13.93 7.11
CA ASP A 22 -3.16 14.71 7.56
C ASP A 22 -1.93 14.42 6.69
N PHE A 23 -1.69 13.13 6.38
CA PHE A 23 -0.65 12.72 5.46
C PHE A 23 -0.86 13.27 4.05
N ARG A 24 -2.06 13.17 3.48
CA ARG A 24 -2.37 13.73 2.16
C ARG A 24 -2.03 15.22 2.05
N SER A 25 -2.22 15.95 3.14
CA SER A 25 -1.98 17.40 3.20
C SER A 25 -0.50 17.76 3.41
N SER A 26 0.27 16.89 4.07
CA SER A 26 1.65 17.14 4.50
C SER A 26 2.72 16.35 3.73
N GLY A 27 2.33 15.32 2.99
CA GLY A 27 3.24 14.40 2.30
C GLY A 27 3.78 14.89 0.96
N ALA A 28 3.20 15.96 0.40
CA ALA A 28 3.64 16.53 -0.88
C ALA A 28 5.06 17.11 -0.77
N GLY A 29 5.93 16.77 -1.74
CA GLY A 29 7.32 17.22 -1.75
C GLY A 29 8.24 16.41 -0.83
N VAL A 30 7.75 15.34 -0.21
CA VAL A 30 8.54 14.38 0.55
C VAL A 30 8.61 13.08 -0.25
N PRO A 31 9.62 12.87 -1.11
CA PRO A 31 9.57 11.78 -2.09
C PRO A 31 9.50 10.37 -1.47
N ALA A 32 10.00 10.18 -0.24
CA ALA A 32 9.82 8.94 0.50
C ALA A 32 8.36 8.69 0.87
N ALA A 33 7.64 9.75 1.26
CA ALA A 33 6.24 9.67 1.63
C ALA A 33 5.36 9.48 0.38
N GLU A 34 5.64 10.19 -0.71
CA GLU A 34 4.97 10.00 -2.00
C GLU A 34 5.14 8.56 -2.52
N ALA A 35 6.33 7.99 -2.37
CA ALA A 35 6.61 6.60 -2.73
C ALA A 35 5.82 5.62 -1.86
N VAL A 36 5.73 5.81 -0.55
CA VAL A 36 4.90 4.95 0.33
C VAL A 36 3.42 5.02 -0.03
N ALA A 37 2.89 6.22 -0.29
CA ALA A 37 1.51 6.38 -0.75
C ALA A 37 1.26 5.59 -2.04
N THR A 38 2.15 5.77 -3.01
CA THR A 38 2.07 5.09 -4.31
C THR A 38 2.14 3.58 -4.14
N ALA A 39 3.06 3.08 -3.31
CA ALA A 39 3.18 1.67 -3.02
C ALA A 39 1.90 1.07 -2.44
N ALA A 40 1.28 1.76 -1.48
CA ALA A 40 0.03 1.34 -0.87
C ALA A 40 -1.12 1.33 -1.88
N THR A 41 -1.21 2.33 -2.77
CA THR A 41 -2.25 2.37 -3.80
C THR A 41 -2.04 1.34 -4.90
N CYS A 42 -0.79 1.03 -5.27
CA CYS A 42 -0.49 -0.05 -6.21
C CYS A 42 -0.92 -1.41 -5.63
N ALA A 43 -0.61 -1.68 -4.36
CA ALA A 43 -0.94 -2.96 -3.73
C ALA A 43 -2.45 -3.29 -3.77
N ILE A 44 -3.31 -2.26 -3.68
CA ILE A 44 -4.77 -2.39 -3.69
C ILE A 44 -5.42 -1.98 -5.03
N ALA A 45 -4.64 -1.78 -6.08
CA ALA A 45 -5.17 -1.36 -7.38
C ALA A 45 -6.14 -2.41 -7.93
N ASN A 46 -7.35 -1.99 -8.32
CA ASN A 46 -8.37 -2.84 -8.95
C ASN A 46 -8.76 -4.13 -8.17
N ILE A 47 -8.42 -4.24 -6.88
CA ILE A 47 -8.94 -5.32 -6.03
C ILE A 47 -10.42 -5.09 -5.70
N ASP A 48 -10.89 -3.86 -5.90
CA ASP A 48 -12.28 -3.45 -5.93
C ASP A 48 -12.48 -2.18 -6.79
N ASP A 49 -13.74 -1.77 -6.97
CA ASP A 49 -14.12 -0.63 -7.82
C ASP A 49 -13.72 0.74 -7.23
N THR A 50 -13.15 0.79 -6.03
CA THR A 50 -12.86 2.05 -5.34
C THR A 50 -11.45 2.57 -5.59
N VAL A 51 -10.55 1.72 -6.09
CA VAL A 51 -9.17 2.09 -6.47
C VAL A 51 -8.92 1.72 -7.94
N PRO A 52 -9.55 2.44 -8.89
CA PRO A 52 -9.29 2.24 -10.31
C PRO A 52 -7.94 2.86 -10.65
N LEU A 53 -6.90 2.03 -10.77
CA LEU A 53 -5.53 2.45 -11.07
C LEU A 53 -4.98 1.57 -12.19
N SER A 54 -4.52 2.18 -13.29
CA SER A 54 -3.87 1.43 -14.36
C SER A 54 -2.37 1.37 -14.07
N ILE A 55 -1.85 0.16 -13.86
CA ILE A 55 -0.42 -0.07 -13.68
C ILE A 55 0.11 -0.60 -15.01
N HIS A 56 1.08 0.10 -15.60
CA HIS A 56 1.71 -0.30 -16.86
C HIS A 56 3.15 -0.71 -16.60
N ALA A 57 3.42 -2.01 -16.74
CA ALA A 57 4.68 -2.67 -16.36
C ALA A 57 5.01 -2.54 -14.86
N LEU A 58 5.44 -1.36 -14.41
CA LEU A 58 5.88 -1.09 -13.04
C LEU A 58 5.31 0.19 -12.44
N ASP A 59 4.80 1.09 -13.29
CA ASP A 59 4.44 2.44 -12.88
C ASP A 59 2.97 2.74 -13.22
N PRO A 60 2.25 3.40 -12.31
CA PRO A 60 1.04 4.13 -12.68
C PRO A 60 1.38 5.28 -13.63
N ASP A 61 0.41 5.74 -14.42
CA ASP A 61 0.60 6.85 -15.37
C ASP A 61 1.03 8.14 -14.66
N LYS A 62 0.46 8.40 -13.47
CA LYS A 62 0.76 9.57 -12.64
C LYS A 62 0.83 9.13 -11.17
N PRO A 63 1.95 8.51 -10.73
CA PRO A 63 2.01 7.74 -9.49
C PRO A 63 1.55 8.53 -8.26
N TRP A 64 2.13 9.72 -8.04
CA TRP A 64 1.76 10.56 -6.91
C TRP A 64 0.38 11.22 -7.06
N PRO A 65 0.03 11.87 -8.18
CA PRO A 65 -1.32 12.43 -8.36
C PRO A 65 -2.45 11.40 -8.23
N GLU A 66 -2.27 10.19 -8.73
CA GLU A 66 -3.25 9.11 -8.61
C GLU A 66 -3.33 8.59 -7.17
N ALA A 67 -2.19 8.43 -6.50
CA ALA A 67 -2.19 8.11 -5.07
C ALA A 67 -2.96 9.16 -4.25
N LEU A 68 -2.77 10.44 -4.53
CA LEU A 68 -3.50 11.54 -3.89
C LEU A 68 -5.01 11.52 -4.14
N GLN A 69 -5.46 11.05 -5.31
CA GLN A 69 -6.88 10.89 -5.62
C GLN A 69 -7.50 9.78 -4.77
N VAL A 70 -6.80 8.66 -4.63
CA VAL A 70 -7.21 7.53 -3.80
C VAL A 70 -7.23 7.93 -2.32
N LEU A 71 -6.16 8.55 -1.81
CA LEU A 71 -6.07 9.06 -0.43
C LEU A 71 -7.10 10.16 -0.15
N GLY A 72 -7.58 10.87 -1.18
CA GLY A 72 -8.69 11.82 -1.10
C GLY A 72 -10.03 11.18 -0.69
N LYS A 73 -10.11 9.85 -0.74
CA LYS A 73 -11.25 9.04 -0.30
C LYS A 73 -10.80 8.06 0.80
N PRO A 74 -10.42 8.55 1.99
CA PRO A 74 -9.71 7.75 3.00
C PRO A 74 -10.51 6.54 3.51
N GLY A 75 -11.85 6.65 3.57
CA GLY A 75 -12.71 5.52 3.97
C GLY A 75 -12.68 4.37 2.95
N HIS A 76 -12.69 4.69 1.66
CA HIS A 76 -12.55 3.69 0.59
C HIS A 76 -11.16 3.08 0.60
N PHE A 77 -10.13 3.91 0.68
CA PHE A 77 -8.75 3.47 0.79
C PHE A 77 -8.54 2.46 1.93
N ILE A 78 -8.92 2.82 3.16
CA ILE A 78 -8.81 1.93 4.34
C ILE A 78 -9.65 0.66 4.16
N ASN A 79 -10.82 0.76 3.52
CA ASN A 79 -11.63 -0.41 3.23
C ASN A 79 -10.93 -1.38 2.27
N SER A 80 -10.30 -0.88 1.21
CA SER A 80 -9.53 -1.71 0.29
C SER A 80 -8.31 -2.34 0.97
N LEU A 81 -7.59 -1.60 1.83
CA LEU A 81 -6.53 -2.19 2.68
C LEU A 81 -7.06 -3.35 3.53
N ARG A 82 -8.25 -3.18 4.14
CA ARG A 82 -8.90 -4.24 4.95
C ARG A 82 -9.30 -5.45 4.12
N ARG A 83 -9.69 -5.24 2.86
CA ARG A 83 -10.13 -6.29 1.95
C ARG A 83 -8.98 -7.09 1.35
N PHE A 84 -7.80 -6.47 1.24
CA PHE A 84 -6.63 -7.05 0.60
C PHE A 84 -6.35 -8.51 1.00
N PRO A 85 -6.32 -8.92 2.29
CA PRO A 85 -6.00 -10.30 2.64
C PRO A 85 -6.99 -11.31 2.05
N TYR A 86 -8.29 -10.97 2.04
CA TYR A 86 -9.33 -11.85 1.50
C TYR A 86 -9.27 -11.94 -0.02
N VAL A 87 -8.92 -10.84 -0.69
CA VAL A 87 -8.75 -10.83 -2.16
C VAL A 87 -7.49 -11.61 -2.54
N ALA A 88 -6.39 -11.41 -1.81
CA ALA A 88 -5.17 -12.19 -1.98
C ALA A 88 -5.43 -13.69 -1.75
N ASP A 89 -6.23 -14.04 -0.74
CA ASP A 89 -6.60 -15.42 -0.46
C ASP A 89 -7.31 -16.11 -1.63
N SER A 90 -8.15 -15.35 -2.33
CA SER A 90 -8.89 -15.79 -3.52
C SER A 90 -8.10 -15.71 -4.83
N GLY A 91 -6.83 -15.28 -4.79
CA GLY A 91 -6.01 -15.08 -5.98
C GLY A 91 -6.40 -13.87 -6.84
N GLY A 92 -7.18 -12.93 -6.28
CA GLY A 92 -7.70 -11.77 -7.00
C GLY A 92 -6.79 -10.54 -7.00
N VAL A 93 -5.56 -10.65 -6.45
CA VAL A 93 -4.57 -9.56 -6.48
C VAL A 93 -3.60 -9.81 -7.64
N PRO A 94 -3.61 -8.96 -8.69
CA PRO A 94 -2.67 -9.05 -9.80
C PRO A 94 -1.21 -9.02 -9.34
N GLU A 95 -0.34 -9.77 -10.02
CA GLU A 95 1.10 -9.76 -9.72
C GLU A 95 1.72 -8.37 -9.96
N ASP A 96 1.33 -7.69 -11.04
CA ASP A 96 1.79 -6.33 -11.37
C ASP A 96 1.58 -5.33 -10.23
N ASN A 97 0.49 -5.48 -9.46
CA ASN A 97 0.24 -4.66 -8.27
C ASN A 97 1.36 -4.80 -7.24
N ILE A 98 1.79 -6.04 -6.99
CA ILE A 98 2.79 -6.39 -5.98
C ILE A 98 4.18 -6.01 -6.45
N VAL A 99 4.48 -6.20 -7.74
CA VAL A 99 5.74 -5.76 -8.32
C VAL A 99 5.87 -4.24 -8.25
N ALA A 100 4.83 -3.49 -8.64
CA ALA A 100 4.81 -2.03 -8.52
C ALA A 100 4.88 -1.58 -7.05
N ALA A 101 4.08 -2.17 -6.16
CA ALA A 101 4.12 -1.84 -4.73
C ALA A 101 5.52 -2.04 -4.13
N ARG A 102 6.20 -3.13 -4.49
CA ARG A 102 7.57 -3.39 -4.06
C ARG A 102 8.56 -2.35 -4.59
N HIS A 103 8.45 -1.99 -5.87
CA HIS A 103 9.31 -0.98 -6.49
C HIS A 103 9.26 0.34 -5.70
N TYR A 104 8.06 0.85 -5.45
CA TYR A 104 7.87 2.10 -4.71
C TYR A 104 8.24 1.98 -3.22
N LEU A 105 8.00 0.83 -2.59
CA LEU A 105 8.48 0.58 -1.22
C LEU A 105 10.02 0.62 -1.13
N THR A 106 10.72 0.04 -2.10
CA THR A 106 12.18 0.11 -2.17
C THR A 106 12.65 1.54 -2.40
N MET A 107 11.99 2.31 -3.26
CA MET A 107 12.30 3.73 -3.46
C MET A 107 12.15 4.56 -2.18
N SER A 108 11.15 4.28 -1.35
CA SER A 108 10.98 5.00 -0.09
C SER A 108 12.11 4.70 0.90
N GLN A 109 12.55 3.44 0.96
CA GLN A 109 13.65 2.99 1.83
C GLN A 109 15.01 3.54 1.38
N MET A 110 15.22 3.75 0.07
CA MET A 110 16.47 4.35 -0.43
C MET A 110 16.65 5.81 -0.01
N GLN A 111 15.58 6.47 0.41
CA GLN A 111 15.57 7.87 0.84
C GLN A 111 15.77 8.03 2.36
N ASN A 112 16.45 7.05 2.99
CA ASN A 112 16.76 7.02 4.42
C ASN A 112 17.32 8.36 4.93
N GLY A 113 16.66 8.95 5.93
CA GLY A 113 17.11 10.19 6.59
C GLY A 113 16.01 11.19 6.97
N ILE A 114 14.74 10.88 6.73
CA ILE A 114 13.61 11.78 7.03
C ILE A 114 12.77 11.19 8.16
N ASP A 115 12.49 11.98 9.19
CA ASP A 115 11.45 11.68 10.17
C ASP A 115 10.09 11.69 9.46
N LEU A 116 9.64 10.51 9.04
CA LEU A 116 8.39 10.34 8.33
C LEU A 116 7.21 10.46 9.29
N HIS A 117 6.12 11.04 8.78
CA HIS A 117 4.86 11.14 9.51
C HIS A 117 4.40 9.74 9.98
N PRO A 118 3.84 9.57 11.20
CA PRO A 118 3.46 8.24 11.71
C PRO A 118 2.55 7.43 10.78
N ALA A 119 1.67 8.10 10.04
CA ALA A 119 0.82 7.46 9.03
C ALA A 119 1.62 6.82 7.89
N VAL A 120 2.72 7.46 7.48
CA VAL A 120 3.62 6.94 6.44
C VAL A 120 4.34 5.71 6.96
N CYS A 121 4.81 5.74 8.21
CA CYS A 121 5.42 4.56 8.85
C CYS A 121 4.43 3.39 8.99
N GLY A 122 3.15 3.68 9.31
CA GLY A 122 2.07 2.69 9.33
C GLY A 122 1.83 2.08 7.95
N LEU A 123 1.68 2.92 6.93
CA LEU A 123 1.50 2.46 5.54
C LEU A 123 2.70 1.68 5.01
N GLN A 124 3.92 2.13 5.29
CA GLN A 124 5.14 1.43 4.89
C GLN A 124 5.18 0.02 5.47
N ARG A 125 4.87 -0.12 6.77
CA ARG A 125 4.77 -1.44 7.41
C ARG A 125 3.65 -2.27 6.78
N TRP A 126 2.46 -1.70 6.60
CA TRP A 126 1.34 -2.39 5.98
C TRP A 126 1.69 -2.92 4.59
N VAL A 127 2.33 -2.11 3.73
CA VAL A 127 2.76 -2.52 2.38
C VAL A 127 3.77 -3.66 2.45
N ALA A 128 4.79 -3.56 3.31
CA ALA A 128 5.76 -4.62 3.48
C ALA A 128 5.09 -5.94 3.90
N THR A 129 4.17 -5.89 4.86
CA THR A 129 3.41 -7.07 5.30
C THR A 129 2.47 -7.59 4.21
N ALA A 130 1.84 -6.72 3.41
CA ALA A 130 0.96 -7.09 2.30
C ALA A 130 1.72 -7.86 1.21
N ILE A 131 2.93 -7.39 0.87
CA ILE A 131 3.82 -8.07 -0.06
C ILE A 131 4.18 -9.47 0.45
N SER A 132 4.67 -9.56 1.70
CA SER A 132 5.03 -10.86 2.29
C SER A 132 3.83 -11.81 2.39
N TYR A 133 2.65 -11.28 2.74
CA TYR A 133 1.42 -12.08 2.78
C TYR A 133 1.08 -12.67 1.41
N TRP A 134 1.14 -11.85 0.36
CA TRP A 134 0.86 -12.30 -1.01
C TRP A 134 1.89 -13.33 -1.47
N GLU A 135 3.18 -13.14 -1.18
CA GLU A 135 4.24 -14.08 -1.54
C GLU A 135 4.06 -15.45 -0.90
N GLU A 136 3.75 -15.50 0.41
CA GLU A 136 3.45 -16.74 1.11
C GLU A 136 2.25 -17.49 0.50
N HIS A 137 1.32 -16.75 -0.10
CA HIS A 137 0.08 -17.29 -0.66
C HIS A 137 0.23 -17.76 -2.10
N VAL A 138 0.94 -16.99 -2.94
CA VAL A 138 1.14 -17.29 -4.36
C VAL A 138 2.33 -18.21 -4.61
N LEU A 139 3.43 -18.04 -3.89
CA LEU A 139 4.66 -18.82 -4.10
C LEU A 139 4.71 -20.09 -3.24
N GLY A 140 3.77 -20.26 -2.30
CA GLY A 140 3.78 -21.39 -1.35
C GLY A 140 5.01 -21.40 -0.45
N VAL A 141 5.76 -20.29 -0.39
CA VAL A 141 6.95 -20.13 0.42
C VAL A 141 6.50 -19.82 1.85
N SER A 142 6.43 -20.85 2.69
CA SER A 142 6.57 -20.61 4.14
C SER A 142 8.04 -20.32 4.44
N PRO A 143 8.36 -19.35 5.33
CA PRO A 143 9.71 -19.17 5.83
C PRO A 143 10.23 -20.42 6.56
#